data_AF-A0A897MVC1-F1
#
_entry.id   AF-A0A897MVC1-F1
#
_cell.length_a   1.000
_cell.length_b   1.000
_cell.length_c   1.000
_cell.angle_alpha   90.00
_cell.angle_beta   90.00
_cell.angle_gamma   90.00
#
_symmetry.space_group_name_H-M   'P 1'
#
loop_
_entity.id
_entity.type
_entity.pdbx_description
1 polymer ?
#
loop_
_entity_poly.entity_id
_entity_poly.type
_entity_poly.pdbx_seq_one_letter_code
_entity_poly.pdbx_strand_id
1 'polypeptide(L)'
;MATTSKQTDPADTRTRKVLLVLGFLALTIGIVAARTRPATGYEISFYASTPTLFWIGVGLAGIIGTVVGFGSPQYRRVWQGSILLTGSAVLSVIALPIFRGFHFYGPGDALSHLGWVRMIESGALHPASLRYPAVHSIATMLSNGAALPDTHALMLTTVVFFALFLLFVPLCVASITNSGPAILIGVLSGLLLLPINNVGVHTTAHPTSQTIMFVPVVLYLLFGYVRDRGERYPMGSVSGIGLLLGLSAIATMLIHPQQSLNLLGAFLLISLVQYGYSTFRDPEHPINQQRLLYDQTALFTLLFLLWVPRLERVRVAVVDITTGLITGGTPGTTVAGRTVSLAVLGGSLEEMFVKLFSISLLYVIAAGLLVLTLLVGKLRRVGPNGRAFIQYLVVAGIPASVFFVLFLLADASDQYFRYFGFVMALVTILGAVAVTISIDRFGDLGAKPVLSTGLGLIFVLFLVMQLISFHPSPYIYQPSNQISDGQMSGYETAFDDREEDVQFAGIRSGPRRYVDAYYGTNSPTAETFPGSREVIPEEEFNDNLAGAYDERTYMPVASADYDREVGLFQELRYSEEGFQQLEQNTEVDRVQSNGEFELYLIDPDNTDG
;
A
#
# COMPACT_ATOMS: atom_id res chain seq x y z
N MET A 1 -37.28 -23.53 -26.38
CA MET A 1 -38.33 -22.51 -26.19
C MET A 1 -37.66 -21.17 -25.95
N ALA A 2 -38.08 -20.15 -26.68
CA ALA A 2 -37.34 -18.93 -27.03
C ALA A 2 -36.72 -18.17 -25.85
N THR A 3 -35.40 -18.00 -25.88
CA THR A 3 -34.68 -16.97 -25.14
C THR A 3 -34.98 -15.61 -25.78
N THR A 4 -35.97 -14.91 -25.24
CA THR A 4 -36.18 -13.48 -25.53
C THR A 4 -34.94 -12.71 -25.08
N SER A 5 -34.04 -12.42 -26.02
CA SER A 5 -33.05 -11.37 -25.81
C SER A 5 -33.83 -10.09 -25.55
N LYS A 6 -33.81 -9.57 -24.32
CA LYS A 6 -34.26 -8.21 -24.02
C LYS A 6 -33.42 -7.28 -24.90
N GLN A 7 -33.96 -6.87 -26.05
CA GLN A 7 -33.45 -5.75 -26.82
C GLN A 7 -33.48 -4.55 -25.88
N THR A 8 -32.30 -4.12 -25.45
CA THR A 8 -32.15 -2.88 -24.68
C THR A 8 -32.47 -1.74 -25.63
N ASP A 9 -33.41 -0.88 -25.21
CA ASP A 9 -33.87 0.28 -25.97
C ASP A 9 -32.66 1.13 -26.41
N PRO A 10 -32.54 1.49 -27.71
CA PRO A 10 -31.54 2.44 -28.19
C PRO A 10 -31.45 3.72 -27.35
N ALA A 11 -32.57 4.20 -26.81
CA ALA A 11 -32.64 5.38 -25.94
C ALA A 11 -31.87 5.18 -24.62
N ASP A 12 -32.03 4.03 -23.96
CA ASP A 12 -31.32 3.69 -22.71
C ASP A 12 -29.80 3.60 -22.94
N THR A 13 -29.39 3.08 -24.10
CA THR A 13 -27.97 3.04 -24.48
C THR A 13 -27.40 4.43 -24.71
N ARG A 14 -28.18 5.35 -25.29
CA ARG A 14 -27.78 6.75 -25.49
C ARG A 14 -27.61 7.48 -24.16
N THR A 15 -28.56 7.32 -23.23
CA THR A 15 -28.48 7.90 -21.88
C THR A 15 -27.21 7.48 -21.16
N ARG A 16 -26.88 6.19 -21.17
CA ARG A 16 -25.66 5.68 -20.50
C ARG A 16 -24.37 6.21 -21.13
N LYS A 17 -24.33 6.39 -22.45
CA LYS A 17 -23.20 7.04 -23.13
C LYS A 17 -23.05 8.48 -22.67
N VAL A 18 -24.15 9.23 -22.60
CA VAL A 18 -24.15 10.62 -22.09
C VAL A 18 -23.65 10.66 -20.65
N LEU A 19 -24.17 9.78 -19.78
CA LEU A 19 -23.70 9.67 -18.40
C LEU A 19 -22.19 9.42 -18.33
N LEU A 20 -21.65 8.47 -19.10
CA LEU A 20 -20.21 8.22 -19.12
C LEU A 20 -19.40 9.43 -19.59
N VAL A 21 -19.85 10.14 -20.63
CA VAL A 21 -19.18 11.38 -21.07
C VAL A 21 -19.17 12.42 -19.95
N LEU A 22 -20.30 12.61 -19.26
CA LEU A 22 -20.39 13.51 -18.11
C LEU A 22 -19.46 13.06 -16.97
N GLY A 23 -19.37 11.76 -16.71
CA GLY A 23 -18.48 11.20 -15.70
C GLY A 23 -16.99 11.43 -16.02
N PHE A 24 -16.56 11.14 -17.26
CA PHE A 24 -15.19 11.41 -17.69
C PHE A 24 -14.87 12.90 -17.70
N LEU A 25 -15.82 13.75 -18.10
CA LEU A 25 -15.66 15.20 -18.05
C LEU A 25 -15.52 15.69 -16.61
N ALA A 26 -16.38 15.22 -15.69
CA ALA A 26 -16.31 15.55 -14.27
C ALA A 26 -14.97 15.13 -13.65
N LEU A 27 -14.49 13.92 -13.96
CA LEU A 27 -13.18 13.45 -13.51
C LEU A 27 -12.05 14.33 -14.07
N THR A 28 -12.10 14.66 -15.35
CA THR A 28 -11.10 15.51 -16.01
C THR A 28 -11.06 16.89 -15.37
N ILE A 29 -12.22 17.52 -15.18
CA ILE A 29 -12.34 18.81 -14.49
C ILE A 29 -11.77 18.72 -13.07
N GLY A 30 -12.08 17.64 -12.35
CA GLY A 30 -11.55 17.41 -11.00
C GLY A 30 -10.02 17.33 -10.97
N ILE A 31 -9.42 16.54 -11.87
CA ILE A 31 -7.96 16.40 -11.99
C ILE A 31 -7.32 17.73 -12.38
N VAL A 32 -7.89 18.46 -13.35
CA VAL A 32 -7.41 19.80 -13.74
C VAL A 32 -7.49 20.76 -12.56
N ALA A 33 -8.58 20.73 -11.79
CA ALA A 33 -8.72 21.58 -10.59
C ALA A 33 -7.62 21.30 -9.56
N ALA A 34 -7.32 20.03 -9.29
CA ALA A 34 -6.20 19.65 -8.41
C ALA A 34 -4.84 20.10 -8.97
N ARG A 35 -4.63 20.02 -10.29
CA ARG A 35 -3.37 20.42 -10.93
C ARG A 35 -3.17 21.94 -10.99
N THR A 36 -4.24 22.70 -11.18
CA THR A 36 -4.19 24.19 -11.27
C THR A 36 -4.03 24.88 -9.92
N ARG A 37 -4.15 24.13 -8.82
CA ARG A 37 -3.81 24.58 -7.47
C ARG A 37 -2.77 23.60 -6.92
N PRO A 38 -1.49 23.71 -7.29
CA PRO A 38 -0.46 22.90 -6.65
C PRO A 38 -0.35 23.25 -5.16
N ALA A 39 0.22 22.35 -4.36
CA ALA A 39 0.58 22.68 -3.00
C ALA A 39 1.74 23.68 -3.00
N THR A 40 1.60 24.75 -2.22
CA THR A 40 2.62 25.81 -2.10
C THR A 40 3.46 25.68 -0.84
N GLY A 41 3.13 24.73 0.02
CA GLY A 41 3.86 24.36 1.21
C GLY A 41 3.30 23.09 1.85
N TYR A 42 3.72 22.77 3.06
CA TYR A 42 3.21 21.60 3.78
C TYR A 42 1.71 21.71 4.08
N GLU A 43 0.99 20.60 3.91
CA GLU A 43 -0.45 20.52 4.14
C GLU A 43 -0.77 19.39 5.11
N ILE A 44 -1.11 19.74 6.36
CA ILE A 44 -1.40 18.75 7.41
C ILE A 44 -2.50 17.75 7.03
N SER A 45 -3.55 18.23 6.34
CA SER A 45 -4.65 17.41 5.85
C SER A 45 -4.69 17.39 4.33
N PHE A 46 -4.29 16.24 3.79
CA PHE A 46 -4.36 15.94 2.36
C PHE A 46 -5.77 16.14 1.78
N TYR A 47 -6.82 15.77 2.52
CA TYR A 47 -8.20 15.85 2.04
C TYR A 47 -8.77 17.26 2.06
N ALA A 48 -8.47 18.02 3.13
CA ALA A 48 -8.99 19.38 3.30
C ALA A 48 -8.33 20.36 2.31
N SER A 49 -7.03 20.17 2.03
CA SER A 49 -6.26 21.07 1.17
C SER A 49 -6.46 20.77 -0.32
N THR A 50 -7.01 19.60 -0.66
CA THR A 50 -7.39 19.26 -2.03
C THR A 50 -8.68 19.99 -2.44
N PRO A 51 -8.74 20.63 -3.62
CA PRO A 51 -9.93 21.38 -4.04
C PRO A 51 -11.21 20.54 -4.05
N THR A 52 -12.31 21.07 -3.52
CA THR A 52 -13.60 20.37 -3.47
C THR A 52 -14.07 19.86 -4.84
N LEU A 53 -13.74 20.57 -5.91
CA LEU A 53 -14.06 20.18 -7.28
C LEU A 53 -13.42 18.84 -7.69
N PHE A 54 -12.23 18.52 -7.17
CA PHE A 54 -11.61 17.20 -7.35
C PHE A 54 -12.49 16.10 -6.75
N TRP A 55 -12.90 16.26 -5.49
CA TRP A 55 -13.74 15.29 -4.79
C TRP A 55 -15.12 15.13 -5.45
N ILE A 56 -15.74 16.22 -5.91
CA ILE A 56 -16.98 16.18 -6.69
C ILE A 56 -16.76 15.39 -7.99
N GLY A 57 -15.68 15.66 -8.72
CA GLY A 57 -15.35 14.98 -9.96
C GLY A 57 -15.15 13.47 -9.77
N VAL A 58 -14.35 13.07 -8.78
CA VAL A 58 -14.11 11.66 -8.41
C VAL A 58 -15.40 10.99 -7.94
N GLY A 59 -16.18 11.64 -7.08
CA GLY A 59 -17.45 11.12 -6.58
C GLY A 59 -18.46 10.87 -7.69
N LEU A 60 -18.67 11.86 -8.57
CA LEU A 60 -19.55 11.72 -9.73
C LEU A 60 -19.08 10.61 -10.67
N ALA A 61 -17.79 10.55 -10.98
CA ALA A 61 -17.20 9.51 -11.82
C ALA A 61 -17.41 8.11 -11.22
N GLY A 62 -17.18 7.95 -9.92
CA GLY A 62 -17.38 6.69 -9.19
C GLY A 62 -18.84 6.25 -9.17
N ILE A 63 -19.77 7.16 -8.88
CA ILE A 63 -21.22 6.88 -8.88
C ILE A 63 -21.68 6.50 -10.28
N ILE A 64 -21.37 7.31 -11.29
CA ILE A 64 -21.78 7.08 -12.68
C ILE A 64 -21.18 5.77 -13.20
N GLY A 65 -19.88 5.53 -13.00
CA GLY A 65 -19.21 4.31 -13.44
C GLY A 65 -19.82 3.06 -12.79
N THR A 66 -20.15 3.13 -11.51
CA THR A 66 -20.79 2.01 -10.78
C THR A 66 -22.21 1.76 -11.28
N VAL A 67 -23.04 2.80 -11.37
CA VAL A 67 -24.45 2.70 -11.83
C VAL A 67 -24.52 2.19 -13.28
N VAL A 68 -23.71 2.77 -14.18
CA VAL A 68 -23.67 2.34 -15.58
C VAL A 68 -23.12 0.91 -15.70
N GLY A 69 -22.15 0.53 -14.86
CA GLY A 69 -21.59 -0.81 -14.81
C GLY A 69 -22.63 -1.88 -14.48
N PHE A 70 -23.44 -1.67 -13.43
CA PHE A 70 -24.51 -2.60 -13.07
C PHE A 70 -25.67 -2.59 -14.06
N GLY A 71 -25.95 -1.44 -14.68
CA GLY A 71 -27.03 -1.32 -15.67
C GLY A 71 -26.69 -1.98 -17.02
N SER A 72 -25.42 -2.13 -17.37
CA SER A 72 -24.97 -2.41 -18.75
C SER A 72 -24.58 -3.86 -19.02
N PRO A 73 -24.98 -4.44 -20.17
CA PRO A 73 -24.45 -5.72 -20.61
C PRO A 73 -22.93 -5.66 -20.83
N GLN A 74 -22.20 -6.63 -20.32
CA GLN A 74 -20.73 -6.65 -20.28
C GLN A 74 -20.05 -6.63 -21.66
N TYR A 75 -20.70 -7.21 -22.67
CA TYR A 75 -20.16 -7.27 -24.03
C TYR A 75 -20.19 -5.91 -24.75
N ARG A 76 -20.78 -4.86 -24.15
CA ARG A 76 -20.87 -3.54 -24.76
C ARG A 76 -19.71 -2.66 -24.31
N ARG A 77 -19.22 -1.83 -25.24
CA ARG A 77 -18.22 -0.78 -24.97
C ARG A 77 -18.61 0.17 -23.84
N VAL A 78 -19.92 0.37 -23.62
CA VAL A 78 -20.45 1.18 -22.51
C VAL A 78 -20.05 0.60 -21.16
N TRP A 79 -20.10 -0.73 -20.99
CA TRP A 79 -19.68 -1.37 -19.75
C TRP A 79 -18.16 -1.26 -19.54
N GLN A 80 -17.37 -1.44 -20.60
CA GLN A 80 -15.91 -1.23 -20.52
C GLN A 80 -15.57 0.21 -20.13
N GLY A 81 -16.28 1.19 -20.70
CA GLY A 81 -16.14 2.59 -20.34
C GLY A 81 -16.49 2.88 -18.89
N SER A 82 -17.46 2.16 -18.30
CA SER A 82 -17.80 2.32 -16.88
C SER A 82 -16.72 1.76 -15.96
N ILE A 83 -16.13 0.61 -16.30
CA ILE A 83 -14.98 0.03 -15.58
C ILE A 83 -13.78 0.99 -15.63
N LEU A 84 -13.46 1.51 -16.83
CA LEU A 84 -12.39 2.47 -17.00
C LEU A 84 -12.63 3.75 -16.18
N LEU A 85 -13.86 4.27 -16.18
CA LEU A 85 -14.23 5.46 -15.43
C LEU A 85 -14.05 5.26 -13.92
N THR A 86 -14.63 4.19 -13.35
CA THR A 86 -14.51 3.92 -11.90
C THR A 86 -13.06 3.64 -11.50
N GLY A 87 -12.32 2.87 -12.31
CA GLY A 87 -10.90 2.60 -12.09
C GLY A 87 -10.05 3.88 -12.12
N SER A 88 -10.27 4.74 -13.12
CA SER A 88 -9.56 6.02 -13.26
C SER A 88 -9.87 6.99 -12.12
N ALA A 89 -11.11 6.97 -11.60
CA ALA A 89 -11.50 7.82 -10.48
C ALA A 89 -10.67 7.51 -9.23
N VAL A 90 -10.55 6.24 -8.83
CA VAL A 90 -9.74 5.85 -7.67
C VAL A 90 -8.24 6.00 -7.95
N LEU A 91 -7.76 5.62 -9.13
CA LEU A 91 -6.36 5.85 -9.53
C LEU A 91 -5.97 7.32 -9.41
N SER A 92 -6.91 8.24 -9.65
CA SER A 92 -6.65 9.66 -9.50
C SER A 92 -6.45 10.10 -8.04
N VAL A 93 -7.12 9.44 -7.08
CA VAL A 93 -6.89 9.66 -5.63
C VAL A 93 -5.52 9.11 -5.23
N ILE A 94 -5.12 7.95 -5.76
CA ILE A 94 -3.79 7.37 -5.51
C ILE A 94 -2.69 8.28 -6.06
N ALA A 95 -2.88 8.81 -7.28
CA ALA A 95 -1.91 9.66 -7.98
C ALA A 95 -1.96 11.14 -7.57
N LEU A 96 -2.80 11.51 -6.59
CA LEU A 96 -2.99 12.91 -6.22
C LEU A 96 -1.70 13.63 -5.76
N PRO A 97 -0.74 13.00 -5.04
CA PRO A 97 0.54 13.65 -4.76
C PRO A 97 1.24 14.19 -6.01
N ILE A 98 1.13 13.46 -7.13
CA ILE A 98 1.69 13.87 -8.43
C ILE A 98 0.87 15.01 -9.03
N PHE A 99 -0.47 14.93 -8.99
CA PHE A 99 -1.34 15.98 -9.54
C PHE A 99 -1.23 17.30 -8.77
N ARG A 100 -1.12 17.24 -7.44
CA ARG A 100 -0.93 18.39 -6.54
C ARG A 100 0.49 18.94 -6.55
N GLY A 101 1.43 18.27 -7.23
CA GLY A 101 2.79 18.75 -7.39
C GLY A 101 3.60 18.70 -6.09
N PHE A 102 3.39 17.67 -5.26
CA PHE A 102 4.22 17.49 -4.07
C PHE A 102 5.67 17.23 -4.50
N HIS A 103 6.65 17.77 -3.75
CA HIS A 103 8.05 17.47 -3.98
C HIS A 103 8.30 15.97 -3.92
N PHE A 104 7.83 15.36 -2.82
CA PHE A 104 7.87 13.93 -2.58
C PHE A 104 6.77 13.51 -1.61
N TYR A 105 6.54 12.20 -1.49
CA TYR A 105 5.49 11.64 -0.64
C TYR A 105 6.01 10.48 0.21
N GLY A 106 6.19 10.75 1.51
CA GLY A 106 6.67 9.83 2.53
C GLY A 106 7.94 10.32 3.23
N PRO A 107 7.84 10.98 4.41
CA PRO A 107 9.01 11.47 5.17
C PRO A 107 9.82 10.37 5.88
N GLY A 108 9.32 9.13 5.92
CA GLY A 108 9.99 7.99 6.55
C GLY A 108 10.93 7.22 5.63
N ASP A 109 10.77 5.89 5.59
CA ASP A 109 11.60 4.99 4.75
C ASP A 109 11.63 5.36 3.26
N ALA A 110 10.58 6.02 2.74
CA ALA A 110 10.50 6.43 1.34
C ALA A 110 11.61 7.39 0.91
N LEU A 111 12.11 8.26 1.81
CA LEU A 111 13.27 9.11 1.51
C LEU A 111 14.56 8.31 1.37
N SER A 112 14.77 7.28 2.19
CA SER A 112 15.90 6.35 2.00
C SER A 112 15.78 5.58 0.67
N HIS A 113 14.57 5.22 0.25
CA HIS A 113 14.33 4.64 -1.07
C HIS A 113 14.68 5.61 -2.21
N LEU A 114 14.40 6.91 -2.06
CA LEU A 114 14.82 7.95 -3.00
C LEU A 114 16.35 8.05 -3.07
N GLY A 115 17.04 8.01 -1.92
CA GLY A 115 18.50 7.95 -1.85
C GLY A 115 19.09 6.79 -2.66
N TRP A 116 18.53 5.59 -2.55
CA TRP A 116 18.96 4.45 -3.37
C TRP A 116 18.69 4.64 -4.87
N VAL A 117 17.61 5.30 -5.27
CA VAL A 117 17.36 5.63 -6.69
C VAL A 117 18.46 6.55 -7.23
N ARG A 118 18.76 7.65 -6.51
CA ARG A 118 19.82 8.60 -6.85
C ARG A 118 21.20 7.94 -6.93
N MET A 119 21.50 7.04 -6.00
CA MET A 119 22.78 6.28 -6.02
C MET A 119 22.88 5.32 -7.20
N ILE A 120 21.77 4.69 -7.64
CA ILE A 120 21.77 3.84 -8.83
C ILE A 120 21.97 4.70 -10.08
N GLU A 121 21.29 5.85 -10.16
CA GLU A 121 21.38 6.77 -11.28
C GLU A 121 22.80 7.31 -11.46
N SER A 122 23.46 7.72 -10.38
CA SER A 122 24.84 8.21 -10.40
C SER A 122 25.89 7.11 -10.61
N GLY A 123 25.49 5.84 -10.60
CA GLY A 123 26.41 4.69 -10.68
C GLY A 123 27.15 4.38 -9.38
N ALA A 124 26.90 5.12 -8.29
CA ALA A 124 27.46 4.87 -6.97
C ALA A 124 26.98 3.55 -6.34
N LEU A 125 25.83 3.03 -6.79
CA LEU A 125 25.26 1.79 -6.29
C LEU A 125 24.80 0.86 -7.43
N HIS A 126 25.41 -0.32 -7.51
CA HIS A 126 24.95 -1.34 -8.44
C HIS A 126 23.65 -2.01 -7.92
N PRO A 127 22.55 -2.10 -8.70
CA PRO A 127 21.28 -2.64 -8.21
C PRO A 127 21.39 -4.03 -7.55
N ALA A 128 22.22 -4.93 -8.07
CA ALA A 128 22.39 -6.26 -7.49
C ALA A 128 23.00 -6.31 -6.08
N SER A 129 23.55 -5.20 -5.56
CA SER A 129 24.00 -5.12 -4.16
C SER A 129 22.84 -4.82 -3.20
N LEU A 130 21.69 -4.37 -3.71
CA LEU A 130 20.51 -4.12 -2.90
C LEU A 130 19.75 -5.39 -2.55
N ARG A 131 19.16 -5.37 -1.36
CA ARG A 131 18.29 -6.43 -0.84
C ARG A 131 17.03 -6.65 -1.70
N TYR A 132 16.52 -5.56 -2.26
CA TYR A 132 15.33 -5.53 -3.12
C TYR A 132 15.49 -4.43 -4.19
N PRO A 133 16.12 -4.73 -5.34
CA PRO A 133 16.44 -3.71 -6.33
C PRO A 133 15.27 -3.25 -7.18
N ALA A 134 14.18 -4.02 -7.27
CA ALA A 134 13.21 -3.86 -8.36
C ALA A 134 12.51 -2.49 -8.36
N VAL A 135 12.00 -2.04 -7.22
CA VAL A 135 11.30 -0.74 -7.13
C VAL A 135 12.21 0.41 -7.53
N HIS A 136 13.45 0.41 -7.03
CA HIS A 136 14.44 1.44 -7.35
C HIS A 136 14.86 1.39 -8.81
N SER A 137 15.09 0.19 -9.36
CA SER A 137 15.47 0.01 -10.76
C SER A 137 14.37 0.48 -11.71
N ILE A 138 13.10 0.20 -11.39
CA ILE A 138 11.96 0.70 -12.17
C ILE A 138 11.89 2.24 -12.10
N ALA A 139 12.07 2.82 -10.92
CA ALA A 139 12.10 4.27 -10.75
C ALA A 139 13.24 4.92 -11.55
N THR A 140 14.47 4.39 -11.47
CA THR A 140 15.61 4.88 -12.27
C THR A 140 15.37 4.72 -13.78
N MET A 141 14.74 3.63 -14.23
CA MET A 141 14.37 3.45 -15.63
C MET A 141 13.33 4.47 -16.10
N LEU A 142 12.36 4.81 -15.25
CA LEU A 142 11.36 5.84 -15.54
C LEU A 142 11.97 7.24 -15.53
N SER A 143 12.85 7.53 -14.56
CA SER A 143 13.59 8.79 -14.45
C SER A 143 14.36 9.05 -15.75
N ASN A 144 15.24 8.11 -16.14
CA ASN A 144 16.04 8.19 -17.37
C ASN A 144 15.20 8.15 -18.66
N GLY A 145 14.23 7.23 -18.74
CA GLY A 145 13.48 6.99 -19.96
C GLY A 145 12.43 8.05 -20.29
N ALA A 146 11.86 8.69 -19.26
CA ALA A 146 10.83 9.72 -19.41
C ALA A 146 11.30 11.12 -18.99
N ALA A 147 12.59 11.28 -18.66
CA ALA A 147 13.19 12.53 -18.15
C ALA A 147 12.39 13.13 -16.98
N LEU A 148 11.96 12.27 -16.05
CA LEU A 148 11.24 12.67 -14.84
C LEU A 148 12.24 12.87 -13.70
N PRO A 149 12.03 13.85 -12.80
CA PRO A 149 12.76 13.89 -11.55
C PRO A 149 12.61 12.57 -10.78
N ASP A 150 13.66 12.12 -10.10
CA ASP A 150 13.65 10.86 -9.34
C ASP A 150 12.50 10.74 -8.34
N THR A 151 12.15 11.85 -7.69
CA THR A 151 11.01 11.94 -6.77
C THR A 151 9.71 11.52 -7.45
N HIS A 152 9.46 12.07 -8.64
CA HIS A 152 8.27 11.79 -9.44
C HIS A 152 8.32 10.38 -10.04
N ALA A 153 9.48 9.93 -10.49
CA ALA A 153 9.65 8.58 -11.03
C ALA A 153 9.35 7.49 -9.98
N LEU A 154 9.78 7.70 -8.73
CA LEU A 154 9.52 6.79 -7.63
C LEU A 154 8.05 6.83 -7.16
N MET A 155 7.43 8.02 -7.11
CA MET A 155 5.98 8.14 -6.85
C MET A 155 5.16 7.44 -7.95
N LEU A 156 5.50 7.65 -9.22
CA LEU A 156 4.84 7.00 -10.35
C LEU A 156 5.00 5.47 -10.31
N THR A 157 6.18 4.98 -9.94
CA THR A 157 6.42 3.55 -9.73
C THR A 157 5.43 2.96 -8.73
N THR A 158 5.16 3.67 -7.63
CA THR A 158 4.17 3.25 -6.62
C THR A 158 2.77 3.18 -7.21
N VAL A 159 2.34 4.19 -7.98
CA VAL A 159 1.03 4.22 -8.68
C VAL A 159 0.88 3.04 -9.65
N VAL A 160 1.93 2.65 -10.37
CA VAL A 160 1.91 1.50 -11.30
C VAL A 160 1.58 0.20 -10.56
N PHE A 161 2.15 -0.05 -9.38
CA PHE A 161 1.82 -1.25 -8.60
C PHE A 161 0.36 -1.27 -8.16
N PHE A 162 -0.20 -0.12 -7.75
CA PHE A 162 -1.64 -0.02 -7.47
C PHE A 162 -2.49 -0.29 -8.72
N ALA A 163 -2.09 0.22 -9.89
CA ALA A 163 -2.79 -0.06 -11.15
C ALA A 163 -2.80 -1.56 -11.47
N LEU A 164 -1.69 -2.26 -11.23
CA LEU A 164 -1.61 -3.72 -11.38
C LEU A 164 -2.57 -4.43 -10.42
N PHE A 165 -2.63 -4.01 -9.16
CA PHE A 165 -3.60 -4.56 -8.20
C PHE A 165 -5.05 -4.40 -8.70
N LEU A 166 -5.42 -3.18 -9.11
CA LEU A 166 -6.76 -2.86 -9.61
C LEU A 166 -7.12 -3.64 -10.89
N LEU A 167 -6.13 -3.96 -11.72
CA LEU A 167 -6.33 -4.76 -12.93
C LEU A 167 -6.45 -6.25 -12.64
N PHE A 168 -5.60 -6.81 -11.78
CA PHE A 168 -5.50 -8.27 -11.64
C PHE A 168 -6.42 -8.87 -10.58
N VAL A 169 -6.90 -8.10 -9.58
CA VAL A 169 -7.96 -8.55 -8.67
C VAL A 169 -9.23 -8.98 -9.44
N PRO A 170 -9.84 -8.16 -10.32
CA PRO A 170 -11.02 -8.59 -11.07
C PRO A 170 -10.76 -9.78 -12.00
N LEU A 171 -9.56 -9.88 -12.58
CA LEU A 171 -9.18 -11.03 -13.40
C LEU A 171 -9.10 -12.31 -12.57
N CYS A 172 -8.58 -12.24 -11.34
CA CYS A 172 -8.63 -13.35 -10.39
C CYS A 172 -10.07 -13.76 -10.07
N VAL A 173 -10.95 -12.81 -9.74
CA VAL A 173 -12.36 -13.09 -9.41
C VAL A 173 -13.10 -13.74 -10.60
N ALA A 174 -12.87 -13.23 -11.81
CA ALA A 174 -13.44 -13.76 -13.04
C ALA A 174 -12.90 -15.16 -13.41
N SER A 175 -11.70 -15.52 -12.96
CA SER A 175 -11.16 -16.86 -13.17
C SER A 175 -11.82 -17.93 -12.28
N ILE A 176 -12.40 -17.51 -11.15
CA ILE A 176 -12.99 -18.39 -10.13
C ILE A 176 -14.48 -18.62 -10.37
N THR A 177 -15.20 -17.58 -10.79
CA THR A 177 -16.67 -17.60 -10.94
C THR A 177 -17.08 -17.52 -12.40
N ASN A 178 -18.14 -18.24 -12.78
CA ASN A 178 -18.76 -18.14 -14.11
C ASN A 178 -19.89 -17.10 -14.14
N SER A 179 -19.85 -16.16 -13.20
CA SER A 179 -20.90 -15.20 -12.96
C SER A 179 -20.73 -13.98 -13.85
N GLY A 180 -21.84 -13.44 -14.35
CA GLY A 180 -21.83 -12.17 -15.04
C GLY A 180 -21.13 -11.07 -14.22
N PRO A 181 -21.64 -10.67 -13.04
CA PRO A 181 -21.08 -9.54 -12.29
C PRO A 181 -19.63 -9.69 -11.80
N ALA A 182 -18.98 -10.85 -11.98
CA ALA A 182 -17.66 -11.16 -11.42
C ALA A 182 -16.59 -10.08 -11.66
N ILE A 183 -16.43 -9.61 -12.91
CA ILE A 183 -15.42 -8.60 -13.22
C ILE A 183 -15.76 -7.26 -12.55
N LEU A 184 -17.03 -6.83 -12.62
CA LEU A 184 -17.44 -5.56 -12.01
C LEU A 184 -17.28 -5.59 -10.49
N ILE A 185 -17.72 -6.66 -9.83
CA ILE A 185 -17.56 -6.82 -8.38
C ILE A 185 -16.07 -6.89 -8.03
N GLY A 186 -15.27 -7.64 -8.80
CA GLY A 186 -13.83 -7.67 -8.60
C GLY A 186 -13.16 -6.30 -8.77
N VAL A 187 -13.63 -5.46 -9.70
CA VAL A 187 -13.16 -4.08 -9.85
C VAL A 187 -13.54 -3.27 -8.61
N LEU A 188 -14.82 -3.26 -8.24
CA LEU A 188 -15.29 -2.52 -7.07
C LEU A 188 -14.62 -2.96 -5.77
N SER A 189 -14.36 -4.26 -5.59
CA SER A 189 -13.61 -4.81 -4.47
C SER A 189 -12.14 -4.42 -4.49
N GLY A 190 -11.48 -4.48 -5.66
CA GLY A 190 -10.09 -4.04 -5.81
C GLY A 190 -9.90 -2.56 -5.49
N LEU A 191 -10.88 -1.74 -5.87
CA LEU A 191 -10.90 -0.29 -5.60
C LEU A 191 -11.01 0.06 -4.11
N LEU A 192 -11.40 -0.89 -3.24
CA LEU A 192 -11.42 -0.68 -1.79
C LEU A 192 -10.01 -0.70 -1.17
N LEU A 193 -9.01 -1.22 -1.89
CA LEU A 193 -7.60 -1.25 -1.48
C LEU A 193 -7.39 -1.77 -0.04
N LEU A 194 -8.17 -2.79 0.34
CA LEU A 194 -8.20 -3.37 1.70
C LEU A 194 -6.83 -3.77 2.31
N PRO A 195 -5.76 -4.07 1.53
CA PRO A 195 -4.45 -4.29 2.11
C PRO A 195 -3.81 -3.07 2.76
N ILE A 196 -4.20 -1.85 2.36
CA ILE A 196 -3.65 -0.59 2.90
C ILE A 196 -4.26 -0.32 4.26
N ASN A 197 -3.42 -0.16 5.28
CA ASN A 197 -3.85 0.06 6.66
C ASN A 197 -3.15 1.24 7.35
N ASN A 198 -2.19 1.90 6.69
CA ASN A 198 -1.40 3.02 7.23
C ASN A 198 -0.65 2.72 8.54
N VAL A 199 -0.49 1.44 8.88
CA VAL A 199 0.31 0.98 10.02
C VAL A 199 1.51 0.17 9.55
N GLY A 200 1.27 -0.93 8.81
CA GLY A 200 2.31 -1.77 8.24
C GLY A 200 2.32 -1.80 6.71
N VAL A 201 1.26 -1.31 6.07
CA VAL A 201 1.17 -1.21 4.61
C VAL A 201 0.71 0.20 4.24
N HIS A 202 1.59 0.89 3.51
CA HIS A 202 1.50 2.33 3.22
C HIS A 202 1.27 2.61 1.73
N THR A 203 0.85 3.83 1.43
CA THR A 203 0.62 4.37 0.08
C THR A 203 1.86 4.98 -0.57
N THR A 204 3.00 5.01 0.15
CA THR A 204 4.29 5.57 -0.29
C THR A 204 5.19 4.50 -0.92
N ALA A 205 6.39 4.90 -1.36
CA ALA A 205 7.44 3.96 -1.75
C ALA A 205 7.83 3.09 -0.55
N HIS A 206 7.39 1.85 -0.57
CA HIS A 206 7.52 0.88 0.51
C HIS A 206 7.44 -0.53 -0.10
N PRO A 207 8.58 -1.16 -0.44
CA PRO A 207 8.59 -2.32 -1.34
C PRO A 207 7.75 -3.52 -0.86
N THR A 208 7.49 -3.64 0.45
CA THR A 208 6.49 -4.58 0.98
C THR A 208 5.08 -4.27 0.43
N SER A 209 4.62 -3.02 0.49
CA SER A 209 3.34 -2.59 -0.09
C SER A 209 3.28 -2.90 -1.58
N GLN A 210 4.32 -2.54 -2.35
CA GLN A 210 4.36 -2.80 -3.79
C GLN A 210 4.31 -4.31 -4.10
N THR A 211 4.97 -5.16 -3.30
CA THR A 211 4.88 -6.61 -3.49
C THR A 211 3.46 -7.13 -3.23
N ILE A 212 2.80 -6.66 -2.16
CA ILE A 212 1.40 -7.04 -1.85
C ILE A 212 0.47 -6.62 -2.99
N MET A 213 0.64 -5.41 -3.54
CA MET A 213 -0.12 -4.95 -4.72
C MET A 213 0.16 -5.78 -5.98
N PHE A 214 1.34 -6.40 -6.08
CA PHE A 214 1.72 -7.27 -7.20
C PHE A 214 1.23 -8.72 -7.06
N VAL A 215 0.89 -9.19 -5.85
CA VAL A 215 0.45 -10.59 -5.61
C VAL A 215 -0.69 -11.04 -6.54
N PRO A 216 -1.75 -10.25 -6.83
CA PRO A 216 -2.80 -10.67 -7.75
C PRO A 216 -2.31 -11.00 -9.17
N VAL A 217 -1.21 -10.39 -9.63
CA VAL A 217 -0.58 -10.72 -10.92
C VAL A 217 -0.12 -12.17 -10.90
N VAL A 218 0.61 -12.56 -9.85
CA VAL A 218 1.12 -13.93 -9.68
C VAL A 218 -0.04 -14.92 -9.54
N LEU A 219 -1.07 -14.59 -8.76
CA LEU A 219 -2.23 -15.47 -8.56
C LEU A 219 -3.00 -15.70 -9.86
N TYR A 220 -3.21 -14.66 -10.66
CA TYR A 220 -3.87 -14.79 -11.96
C TYR A 220 -3.07 -15.70 -12.90
N LEU A 221 -1.75 -15.51 -12.97
CA LEU A 221 -0.85 -16.36 -13.76
C LEU A 221 -0.84 -17.79 -13.24
N LEU A 222 -0.87 -17.99 -11.92
CA LEU A 222 -0.99 -19.30 -11.28
C LEU A 222 -2.27 -20.00 -11.72
N PHE A 223 -3.41 -19.33 -11.65
CA PHE A 223 -4.70 -19.90 -12.07
C PHE A 223 -4.71 -20.28 -13.55
N GLY A 224 -4.12 -19.45 -14.41
CA GLY A 224 -3.97 -19.77 -15.82
C GLY A 224 -3.02 -20.95 -16.06
N TYR A 225 -1.89 -21.01 -15.35
CA TYR A 225 -0.91 -22.08 -15.46
C TYR A 225 -1.48 -23.44 -15.04
N VAL A 226 -2.13 -23.53 -13.88
CA VAL A 226 -2.70 -24.81 -13.40
C VAL A 226 -3.90 -25.26 -14.24
N ARG A 227 -4.61 -24.31 -14.88
CA ARG A 227 -5.72 -24.61 -15.80
C ARG A 227 -5.23 -25.08 -17.18
N ASP A 228 -4.02 -24.71 -17.59
CA ASP A 228 -3.49 -25.06 -18.91
C ASP A 228 -3.28 -26.58 -19.02
N ARG A 229 -4.21 -27.23 -19.74
CA ARG A 229 -4.28 -28.68 -19.94
C ARG A 229 -3.45 -29.18 -21.13
N GLY A 230 -2.58 -28.34 -21.72
CA GLY A 230 -1.77 -28.70 -22.90
C GLY A 230 -1.31 -30.15 -22.84
N GLU A 231 -1.69 -30.93 -23.85
CA GLU A 231 -1.61 -32.40 -23.85
C GLU A 231 -0.27 -32.88 -23.27
N ARG A 232 -0.32 -33.39 -22.04
CA ARG A 232 0.79 -34.03 -21.31
C ARG A 232 2.16 -33.45 -21.62
N TYR A 233 2.32 -32.20 -21.24
CA TYR A 233 3.61 -31.62 -21.01
C TYR A 233 4.37 -32.45 -19.95
N PRO A 234 5.46 -33.18 -20.30
CA PRO A 234 6.27 -33.86 -19.30
C PRO A 234 6.85 -32.83 -18.31
N MET A 235 7.24 -33.32 -17.13
CA MET A 235 7.98 -32.54 -16.14
C MET A 235 9.17 -31.84 -16.82
N GLY A 236 9.33 -30.53 -16.63
CA GLY A 236 10.36 -29.72 -17.30
C GLY A 236 9.94 -29.05 -18.62
N SER A 237 8.68 -29.16 -19.03
CA SER A 237 8.16 -28.45 -20.21
C SER A 237 7.90 -26.96 -19.94
N VAL A 238 8.36 -26.10 -20.86
CA VAL A 238 8.19 -24.65 -20.75
C VAL A 238 6.94 -24.21 -21.52
N SER A 239 5.95 -23.64 -20.82
CA SER A 239 4.84 -22.91 -21.45
C SER A 239 5.03 -21.40 -21.28
N GLY A 240 4.49 -20.60 -22.19
CA GLY A 240 4.57 -19.13 -22.09
C GLY A 240 3.99 -18.61 -20.77
N ILE A 241 2.87 -19.18 -20.32
CA ILE A 241 2.27 -18.82 -19.02
C ILE A 241 3.11 -19.30 -17.83
N GLY A 242 3.80 -20.44 -17.95
CA GLY A 242 4.76 -20.91 -16.94
C GLY A 242 5.98 -20.01 -16.84
N LEU A 243 6.50 -19.51 -17.97
CA LEU A 243 7.59 -18.53 -17.97
C LEU A 243 7.15 -17.23 -17.29
N LEU A 244 5.98 -16.70 -17.63
CA LEU A 244 5.43 -15.50 -17.00
C LEU A 244 5.21 -15.70 -15.49
N LEU A 245 4.67 -16.86 -15.08
CA LEU A 245 4.50 -17.21 -13.67
C LEU A 245 5.85 -17.22 -12.94
N GLY A 246 6.84 -17.93 -13.47
CA GLY A 246 8.18 -17.99 -12.89
C GLY A 246 8.84 -16.61 -12.79
N LEU A 247 8.81 -15.82 -13.86
CA LEU A 247 9.33 -14.44 -13.86
C LEU A 247 8.60 -13.55 -12.85
N SER A 248 7.28 -13.67 -12.74
CA SER A 248 6.50 -12.89 -11.78
C SER A 248 6.77 -13.30 -10.33
N ALA A 249 6.97 -14.60 -10.05
CA ALA A 249 7.36 -15.09 -8.73
C ALA A 249 8.76 -14.58 -8.36
N ILE A 250 9.73 -14.66 -9.28
CA ILE A 250 11.08 -14.11 -9.09
C ILE A 250 11.03 -12.59 -8.88
N ALA A 251 10.16 -11.88 -9.62
CA ALA A 251 9.98 -10.45 -9.43
C ALA A 251 9.55 -10.12 -7.99
N THR A 252 8.67 -10.91 -7.36
CA THR A 252 8.30 -10.66 -5.95
C THR A 252 9.51 -10.74 -5.00
N MET A 253 10.48 -11.61 -5.28
CA MET A 253 11.73 -11.69 -4.51
C MET A 253 12.58 -10.44 -4.65
N LEU A 254 12.67 -9.89 -5.87
CA LEU A 254 13.43 -8.67 -6.16
C LEU A 254 12.72 -7.38 -5.71
N ILE A 255 11.38 -7.42 -5.55
CA ILE A 255 10.60 -6.32 -4.96
C ILE A 255 10.67 -6.39 -3.43
N HIS A 256 10.37 -7.54 -2.81
CA HIS A 256 10.54 -7.69 -1.36
C HIS A 256 10.62 -9.17 -0.90
N PRO A 257 11.78 -9.63 -0.41
CA PRO A 257 12.01 -11.02 0.01
C PRO A 257 11.03 -11.56 1.07
N GLN A 258 10.60 -10.74 2.03
CA GLN A 258 9.67 -11.18 3.09
C GLN A 258 8.29 -11.56 2.52
N GLN A 259 7.76 -10.79 1.56
CA GLN A 259 6.46 -11.09 0.97
C GLN A 259 6.58 -12.20 -0.08
N SER A 260 7.74 -12.29 -0.74
CA SER A 260 8.11 -13.45 -1.55
C SER A 260 8.12 -14.76 -0.75
N LEU A 261 8.52 -14.74 0.53
CA LEU A 261 8.47 -15.93 1.39
C LEU A 261 7.04 -16.41 1.63
N ASN A 262 6.09 -15.50 1.84
CA ASN A 262 4.67 -15.85 1.97
C ASN A 262 4.15 -16.54 0.70
N LEU A 263 4.52 -16.01 -0.47
CA LEU A 263 4.16 -16.58 -1.76
C LEU A 263 4.86 -17.92 -2.02
N LEU A 264 6.12 -18.09 -1.62
CA LEU A 264 6.84 -19.35 -1.70
C LEU A 264 6.17 -20.43 -0.84
N GLY A 265 5.80 -20.07 0.39
CA GLY A 265 5.01 -20.94 1.27
C GLY A 265 3.68 -21.33 0.62
N ALA A 266 3.01 -20.40 -0.05
CA ALA A 266 1.78 -20.69 -0.79
C ALA A 266 2.01 -21.71 -1.92
N PHE A 267 3.08 -21.56 -2.72
CA PHE A 267 3.43 -22.49 -3.80
C PHE A 267 3.71 -23.90 -3.26
N LEU A 268 4.47 -23.99 -2.17
CA LEU A 268 4.76 -25.24 -1.47
C LEU A 268 3.47 -25.92 -0.98
N LEU A 269 2.61 -25.19 -0.27
CA LEU A 269 1.38 -25.77 0.26
C LEU A 269 0.39 -26.15 -0.86
N ILE A 270 0.28 -25.37 -1.93
CA ILE A 270 -0.53 -25.72 -3.11
C ILE A 270 0.02 -27.00 -3.76
N SER A 271 1.34 -27.13 -3.88
CA SER A 271 1.99 -28.35 -4.39
C SER A 271 1.68 -29.56 -3.50
N LEU A 272 1.71 -29.39 -2.18
CA LEU A 272 1.32 -30.44 -1.22
C LEU A 272 -0.16 -30.81 -1.33
N VAL A 273 -1.05 -29.85 -1.56
CA VAL A 273 -2.47 -30.11 -1.83
C VAL A 273 -2.62 -30.93 -3.11
N GLN A 274 -1.97 -30.55 -4.21
CA GLN A 274 -1.98 -31.31 -5.46
C GLN A 274 -1.48 -32.75 -5.24
N TYR A 275 -0.38 -32.91 -4.50
CA TYR A 275 0.16 -34.23 -4.14
C TYR A 275 -0.85 -35.07 -3.33
N GLY A 276 -1.44 -34.50 -2.29
CA GLY A 276 -2.42 -35.19 -1.44
C GLY A 276 -3.67 -35.61 -2.21
N TYR A 277 -4.15 -34.78 -3.13
CA TYR A 277 -5.27 -35.15 -4.01
C TYR A 277 -4.90 -36.27 -4.99
N SER A 278 -3.68 -36.26 -5.54
CA SER A 278 -3.24 -37.32 -6.46
C SER A 278 -3.06 -38.67 -5.78
N THR A 279 -2.74 -38.68 -4.48
CA THR A 279 -2.44 -39.89 -3.70
C THR A 279 -3.69 -40.47 -3.02
N PHE A 280 -4.57 -39.61 -2.49
CA PHE A 280 -5.63 -40.03 -1.56
C PHE A 280 -7.06 -39.74 -2.03
N ARG A 281 -7.24 -39.11 -3.19
CA ARG A 281 -8.57 -38.71 -3.69
C ARG A 281 -8.85 -39.28 -5.07
N ASP A 282 -10.13 -39.21 -5.42
CA ASP A 282 -10.65 -39.64 -6.72
C ASP A 282 -9.79 -39.09 -7.87
N PRO A 283 -9.27 -39.95 -8.76
CA PRO A 283 -8.55 -39.53 -9.97
C PRO A 283 -9.32 -38.52 -10.83
N GLU A 284 -10.65 -38.53 -10.77
CA GLU A 284 -11.52 -37.61 -11.50
C GLU A 284 -11.70 -36.24 -10.82
N HIS A 285 -11.10 -36.03 -9.63
CA HIS A 285 -11.20 -34.76 -8.94
C HIS A 285 -10.55 -33.62 -9.77
N PRO A 286 -11.15 -32.41 -9.86
CA PRO A 286 -10.63 -31.34 -10.73
C PRO A 286 -9.16 -30.98 -10.50
N ILE A 287 -8.66 -31.07 -9.25
CA ILE A 287 -7.25 -30.83 -8.92
C ILE A 287 -6.32 -31.86 -9.58
N ASN A 288 -6.74 -33.12 -9.69
CA ASN A 288 -5.93 -34.18 -10.32
C ASN A 288 -5.86 -34.01 -11.84
N GLN A 289 -6.78 -33.24 -12.43
CA GLN A 289 -6.81 -32.92 -13.86
C GLN A 289 -6.07 -31.60 -14.20
N GLN A 290 -5.44 -30.95 -13.21
CA GLN A 290 -4.70 -29.69 -13.39
C GLN A 290 -3.21 -29.93 -13.61
N ARG A 291 -2.54 -28.94 -14.21
CA ARG A 291 -1.08 -28.93 -14.32
C ARG A 291 -0.44 -28.76 -12.93
N LEU A 292 0.58 -29.56 -12.66
CA LEU A 292 1.30 -29.56 -11.39
C LEU A 292 2.18 -28.31 -11.26
N LEU A 293 2.22 -27.73 -10.06
CA LEU A 293 3.01 -26.53 -9.73
C LEU A 293 4.47 -26.86 -9.39
N TYR A 294 4.87 -28.14 -9.36
CA TYR A 294 6.14 -28.59 -8.78
C TYR A 294 7.36 -27.93 -9.41
N ASP A 295 7.40 -27.82 -10.74
CA ASP A 295 8.54 -27.22 -11.46
C ASP A 295 8.71 -25.74 -11.08
N GLN A 296 7.60 -25.01 -10.99
CA GLN A 296 7.58 -23.59 -10.61
C GLN A 296 7.97 -23.41 -9.14
N THR A 297 7.44 -24.26 -8.26
CA THR A 297 7.79 -24.28 -6.84
C THR A 297 9.28 -24.58 -6.66
N ALA A 298 9.82 -25.60 -7.33
CA ALA A 298 11.23 -25.98 -7.23
C ALA A 298 12.16 -24.87 -7.73
N LEU A 299 11.85 -24.27 -8.88
CA LEU A 299 12.62 -23.14 -9.41
C LEU A 299 12.58 -21.94 -8.45
N PHE A 300 11.39 -21.60 -7.94
CA PHE A 300 11.24 -20.48 -7.02
C PHE A 300 11.97 -20.73 -5.70
N THR A 301 11.86 -21.93 -5.13
CA THR A 301 12.61 -22.35 -3.95
C THR A 301 14.12 -22.23 -4.19
N LEU A 302 14.63 -22.77 -5.30
CA LEU A 302 16.06 -22.73 -5.60
C LEU A 302 16.58 -21.29 -5.66
N LEU A 303 15.92 -20.43 -6.45
CA LEU A 303 16.35 -19.04 -6.60
C LEU A 303 16.21 -18.25 -5.30
N PHE A 304 15.16 -18.51 -4.53
CA PHE A 304 14.98 -17.89 -3.21
C PHE A 304 16.08 -18.30 -2.23
N LEU A 305 16.44 -19.58 -2.18
CA LEU A 305 17.53 -20.09 -1.33
C LEU A 305 18.91 -19.59 -1.78
N LEU A 306 19.11 -19.27 -3.06
CA LEU A 306 20.33 -18.63 -3.55
C LEU A 306 20.38 -17.14 -3.22
N TRP A 307 19.24 -16.47 -3.10
CA TRP A 307 19.15 -15.03 -2.81
C TRP A 307 19.19 -14.70 -1.32
N VAL A 308 18.35 -15.37 -0.52
CA VAL A 308 18.11 -15.02 0.89
C VAL A 308 19.33 -15.03 1.79
N PRO A 309 20.31 -15.96 1.68
CA PRO A 309 21.48 -15.97 2.55
C PRO A 309 22.32 -14.70 2.50
N ARG A 310 22.18 -13.88 1.46
CA ARG A 310 22.85 -12.59 1.29
C ARG A 310 22.24 -11.47 2.15
N LEU A 311 21.09 -11.71 2.77
CA LEU A 311 20.28 -10.70 3.44
C LEU A 311 20.46 -10.76 4.96
N GLU A 312 21.30 -9.88 5.52
CA GLU A 312 21.54 -9.82 6.97
C GLU A 312 20.26 -9.64 7.79
N ARG A 313 19.31 -8.86 7.27
CA ARG A 313 18.02 -8.60 7.95
C ARG A 313 17.17 -9.85 8.16
N VAL A 314 17.37 -10.92 7.39
CA VAL A 314 16.68 -12.18 7.61
C VAL A 314 17.21 -12.86 8.88
N ARG A 315 18.51 -12.77 9.14
CA ARG A 315 19.11 -13.27 10.39
C ARG A 315 18.57 -12.50 11.58
N VAL A 316 18.54 -11.17 11.50
CA VAL A 316 17.96 -10.30 12.52
C VAL A 316 16.51 -10.67 12.82
N ALA A 317 15.66 -10.80 11.78
CA ALA A 317 14.26 -11.16 11.98
C ALA A 317 14.08 -12.54 12.65
N VAL A 318 14.92 -13.53 12.32
CA VAL A 318 14.89 -14.84 12.98
C VAL A 318 15.29 -14.73 14.46
N VAL A 319 16.33 -13.94 14.76
CA VAL A 319 16.76 -13.67 16.14
C VAL A 319 15.68 -12.94 16.92
N ASP A 320 15.06 -11.90 16.37
CA ASP A 320 14.00 -11.12 17.02
C ASP A 320 12.80 -12.01 17.40
N ILE A 321 12.33 -12.84 16.46
CA ILE A 321 11.23 -13.77 16.72
C ILE A 321 11.63 -14.79 17.79
N THR A 322 12.83 -15.37 17.68
CA THR A 322 13.28 -16.43 18.61
C THR A 322 13.45 -15.87 20.01
N THR A 323 14.09 -14.71 20.14
CA THR A 323 14.27 -14.02 21.43
C THR A 323 12.92 -13.64 22.02
N GLY A 324 12.05 -12.97 21.25
CA GLY A 324 10.72 -12.56 21.74
C GLY A 324 9.85 -13.73 22.20
N LEU A 325 9.89 -14.87 21.51
CA LEU A 325 9.16 -16.08 21.93
C LEU A 325 9.77 -16.73 23.18
N ILE A 326 11.09 -16.72 23.34
CA ILE A 326 11.77 -17.30 24.51
C ILE A 326 11.58 -16.43 25.75
N THR A 327 11.68 -15.10 25.61
CA THR A 327 11.59 -14.15 26.73
C THR A 327 10.15 -13.86 27.15
N GLY A 328 9.15 -14.42 26.45
CA GLY A 328 7.74 -14.20 26.75
C GLY A 328 7.28 -12.79 26.36
N GLY A 329 7.49 -12.40 25.10
CA GLY A 329 7.00 -11.15 24.54
C GLY A 329 5.54 -10.91 24.92
N THR A 330 5.22 -9.69 25.33
CA THR A 330 3.86 -9.32 25.77
C THR A 330 3.11 -8.81 24.54
N PRO A 331 2.18 -9.57 23.93
CA PRO A 331 1.59 -9.17 22.67
C PRO A 331 0.85 -7.84 22.80
N GLY A 332 1.20 -6.86 21.97
CA GLY A 332 0.46 -5.61 21.87
C GLY A 332 0.93 -4.49 22.78
N THR A 333 2.15 -4.54 23.34
CA THR A 333 2.73 -3.41 24.10
C THR A 333 2.81 -2.14 23.26
N THR A 334 3.21 -2.27 21.99
CA THR A 334 3.28 -1.17 21.03
C THR A 334 1.90 -0.55 20.78
N VAL A 335 0.86 -1.39 20.71
CA VAL A 335 -0.53 -0.94 20.58
C VAL A 335 -0.97 -0.23 21.87
N ALA A 336 -0.67 -0.79 23.04
CA ALA A 336 -1.00 -0.20 24.33
C ALA A 336 -0.39 1.19 24.52
N GLY A 337 0.89 1.38 24.16
CA GLY A 337 1.55 2.68 24.22
C GLY A 337 0.87 3.73 23.32
N ARG A 338 0.48 3.34 22.10
CA ARG A 338 -0.26 4.24 21.19
C ARG A 338 -1.68 4.53 21.66
N THR A 339 -2.33 3.59 22.35
CA THR A 339 -3.67 3.80 22.93
C THR A 339 -3.67 4.90 23.98
N VAL A 340 -2.61 5.03 24.79
CA VAL A 340 -2.48 6.11 25.77
C VAL A 340 -2.42 7.47 25.06
N SER A 341 -1.53 7.63 24.08
CA SER A 341 -1.43 8.86 23.29
C SER A 341 -2.73 9.19 22.57
N LEU A 342 -3.40 8.19 22.00
CA LEU A 342 -4.68 8.36 21.31
C LEU A 342 -5.79 8.85 22.26
N ALA A 343 -5.83 8.32 23.49
CA ALA A 343 -6.81 8.72 24.49
C ALA A 343 -6.63 10.18 24.93
N VAL A 344 -5.38 10.66 25.04
CA VAL A 344 -5.10 12.09 25.33
C VAL A 344 -5.63 12.99 24.21
N LEU A 345 -5.51 12.54 22.95
CA LEU A 345 -6.08 13.24 21.78
C LEU A 345 -7.60 13.09 21.63
N GLY A 346 -8.28 12.50 22.62
CA GLY A 346 -9.73 12.30 22.63
C GLY A 346 -10.22 11.18 21.69
N GLY A 347 -9.33 10.36 21.14
CA GLY A 347 -9.66 9.21 20.30
C GLY A 347 -9.77 7.90 21.08
N SER A 348 -10.24 6.85 20.41
CA SER A 348 -10.26 5.50 20.99
C SER A 348 -9.80 4.42 20.00
N LEU A 349 -9.38 3.27 20.54
CA LEU A 349 -8.96 2.13 19.73
C LEU A 349 -10.12 1.58 18.89
N GLU A 350 -11.33 1.58 19.44
CA GLU A 350 -12.55 1.17 18.75
C GLU A 350 -12.86 2.08 17.56
N GLU A 351 -12.71 3.39 17.74
CA GLU A 351 -12.87 4.37 16.66
C GLU A 351 -11.86 4.10 15.54
N MET A 352 -10.59 3.93 15.88
CA MET A 352 -9.55 3.59 14.90
C MET A 352 -9.82 2.27 14.19
N PHE A 353 -10.32 1.26 14.92
CA PHE A 353 -10.72 -0.01 14.33
C PHE A 353 -11.85 0.17 13.31
N VAL A 354 -12.87 0.96 13.63
CA VAL A 354 -13.98 1.24 12.70
C VAL A 354 -13.47 2.01 11.47
N LYS A 355 -12.63 3.03 11.67
CA LYS A 355 -12.08 3.87 10.60
C LYS A 355 -11.20 3.08 9.61
N LEU A 356 -10.41 2.13 10.11
CA LEU A 356 -9.40 1.41 9.30
C LEU A 356 -9.83 0.00 8.86
N PHE A 357 -10.64 -0.69 9.66
CA PHE A 357 -10.87 -2.13 9.47
C PHE A 357 -12.33 -2.54 9.34
N SER A 358 -13.30 -1.64 9.44
CA SER A 358 -14.73 -2.00 9.32
C SER A 358 -15.06 -2.72 8.01
N ILE A 359 -14.61 -2.21 6.87
CA ILE A 359 -14.87 -2.82 5.55
C ILE A 359 -14.06 -4.10 5.38
N SER A 360 -12.80 -4.08 5.83
CA SER A 360 -11.95 -5.26 5.86
C SER A 360 -12.60 -6.41 6.64
N LEU A 361 -13.21 -6.13 7.80
CA LEU A 361 -13.95 -7.10 8.60
C LEU A 361 -15.13 -7.70 7.83
N LEU A 362 -15.90 -6.89 7.11
CA LEU A 362 -17.00 -7.39 6.27
C LEU A 362 -16.51 -8.36 5.19
N TYR A 363 -15.36 -8.07 4.57
CA TYR A 363 -14.74 -8.95 3.58
C TYR A 363 -14.17 -10.23 4.21
N VAL A 364 -13.57 -10.14 5.40
CA VAL A 364 -13.12 -11.31 6.16
C VAL A 364 -14.30 -12.22 6.48
N ILE A 365 -15.43 -11.66 6.95
CA ILE A 365 -16.65 -12.43 7.21
C ILE A 365 -17.18 -13.07 5.92
N ALA A 366 -17.26 -12.32 4.82
CA ALA A 366 -17.73 -12.84 3.53
C ALA A 366 -16.83 -13.98 3.02
N ALA A 367 -15.51 -13.83 3.11
CA ALA A 367 -14.54 -14.85 2.76
C ALA A 367 -14.67 -16.09 3.68
N GLY A 368 -14.82 -15.89 4.99
CA GLY A 368 -15.02 -16.98 5.96
C GLY A 368 -16.28 -17.79 5.68
N LEU A 369 -17.41 -17.13 5.37
CA LEU A 369 -18.65 -17.79 4.98
C LEU A 369 -18.52 -18.57 3.65
N LEU A 370 -17.76 -18.04 2.70
CA LEU A 370 -17.43 -18.75 1.45
C LEU A 370 -16.62 -20.02 1.73
N VAL A 371 -15.60 -19.94 2.58
CA VAL A 371 -14.78 -21.09 3.00
C VAL A 371 -15.62 -22.12 3.74
N LEU A 372 -16.49 -21.70 4.67
CA LEU A 372 -17.41 -22.61 5.34
C LEU A 372 -18.35 -23.32 4.34
N THR A 373 -18.87 -22.59 3.36
CA THR A 373 -19.75 -23.15 2.31
C THR A 373 -18.99 -24.17 1.43
N LEU A 374 -17.71 -23.93 1.17
CA LEU A 374 -16.82 -24.86 0.49
C LEU A 374 -16.62 -26.15 1.31
N LEU A 375 -16.31 -26.02 2.61
CA LEU A 375 -16.06 -27.16 3.51
C LEU A 375 -17.30 -28.05 3.68
N VAL A 376 -18.50 -27.47 3.74
CA VAL A 376 -19.77 -28.21 3.84
C VAL A 376 -20.22 -28.79 2.48
N GLY A 377 -19.44 -28.58 1.40
CA GLY A 377 -19.73 -29.14 0.07
C GLY A 377 -20.93 -28.50 -0.64
N LYS A 378 -21.46 -27.39 -0.12
CA LYS A 378 -22.65 -26.70 -0.64
C LYS A 378 -22.31 -25.61 -1.66
N LEU A 379 -21.04 -25.41 -1.99
CA LEU A 379 -20.59 -24.38 -2.91
C LEU A 379 -21.01 -24.67 -4.35
N ARG A 380 -22.01 -23.94 -4.86
CA ARG A 380 -22.50 -23.99 -6.24
C ARG A 380 -22.08 -22.72 -6.99
N ARG A 381 -22.17 -22.71 -8.33
CA ARG A 381 -21.95 -21.52 -9.19
C ARG A 381 -20.52 -20.99 -9.29
N VAL A 382 -19.56 -21.83 -8.97
CA VAL A 382 -18.15 -21.61 -9.30
C VAL A 382 -17.83 -22.30 -10.63
N GLY A 383 -16.80 -21.82 -11.32
CA GLY A 383 -16.34 -22.46 -12.55
C GLY A 383 -15.81 -23.89 -12.31
N PRO A 384 -15.53 -24.67 -13.36
CA PRO A 384 -15.04 -26.04 -13.24
C PRO A 384 -13.82 -26.18 -12.31
N ASN A 385 -12.92 -25.20 -12.33
CA ASN A 385 -11.73 -25.12 -11.48
C ASN A 385 -11.90 -24.19 -10.26
N GLY A 386 -13.03 -23.48 -10.14
CA GLY A 386 -13.19 -22.42 -9.15
C GLY A 386 -13.12 -22.91 -7.71
N ARG A 387 -13.61 -24.12 -7.42
CA ARG A 387 -13.43 -24.74 -6.09
C ARG A 387 -11.97 -24.95 -5.73
N ALA A 388 -11.17 -25.45 -6.68
CA ALA A 388 -9.74 -25.65 -6.49
C ALA A 388 -9.01 -24.32 -6.26
N PHE A 389 -9.36 -23.28 -7.02
CA PHE A 389 -8.76 -21.95 -6.87
C PHE A 389 -9.08 -21.32 -5.51
N ILE A 390 -10.30 -21.48 -5.01
CA ILE A 390 -10.65 -21.04 -3.65
C ILE A 390 -9.82 -21.81 -2.62
N GLN A 391 -9.67 -23.14 -2.77
CA GLN A 391 -8.80 -23.93 -1.89
C GLN A 391 -7.35 -23.44 -1.94
N TYR A 392 -6.81 -23.15 -3.12
CA TYR A 392 -5.47 -22.61 -3.29
C TYR A 392 -5.30 -21.24 -2.62
N LEU A 393 -6.28 -20.34 -2.73
CA LEU A 393 -6.26 -19.04 -2.03
C LEU A 393 -6.30 -19.19 -0.51
N VAL A 394 -7.13 -20.09 0.02
CA VAL A 394 -7.18 -20.37 1.47
C VAL A 394 -5.84 -20.87 1.96
N VAL A 395 -5.27 -21.83 1.25
CA VAL A 395 -3.97 -22.43 1.58
C VAL A 395 -2.83 -21.43 1.41
N ALA A 396 -2.91 -20.55 0.41
CA ALA A 396 -1.95 -19.47 0.18
C ALA A 396 -1.93 -18.42 1.29
N GLY A 397 -3.03 -18.27 2.05
CA GLY A 397 -3.10 -17.38 3.21
C GLY A 397 -2.38 -17.92 4.45
N ILE A 398 -2.21 -19.25 4.55
CA ILE A 398 -1.68 -19.90 5.75
C ILE A 398 -0.28 -19.38 6.15
N PRO A 399 0.71 -19.27 5.24
CA PRO A 399 2.05 -18.81 5.63
C PRO A 399 2.02 -17.41 6.24
N ALA A 400 1.31 -16.47 5.59
CA ALA A 400 1.18 -15.11 6.08
C ALA A 400 0.41 -15.05 7.42
N SER A 401 -0.64 -15.86 7.59
CA SER A 401 -1.36 -15.96 8.87
C SER A 401 -0.50 -16.54 10.00
N VAL A 402 0.35 -17.53 9.70
CA VAL A 402 1.30 -18.08 10.68
C VAL A 402 2.31 -17.03 11.08
N PHE A 403 2.93 -16.33 10.13
CA PHE A 403 3.86 -15.24 10.45
C PHE A 403 3.18 -14.09 11.18
N PHE A 404 1.95 -13.72 10.83
CA PHE A 404 1.17 -12.75 11.57
C PHE A 404 1.11 -13.11 13.06
N VAL A 405 0.73 -14.35 13.38
CA VAL A 405 0.64 -14.84 14.77
C VAL A 405 2.01 -14.87 15.43
N LEU A 406 3.05 -15.37 14.75
CA LEU A 406 4.40 -15.44 15.31
C LEU A 406 4.95 -14.06 15.67
N PHE A 407 4.83 -13.08 14.78
CA PHE A 407 5.29 -11.71 15.06
C PHE A 407 4.46 -11.02 16.13
N LEU A 408 3.15 -11.28 16.18
CA LEU A 408 2.28 -10.76 17.24
C LEU A 408 2.65 -11.34 18.61
N LEU A 409 2.86 -12.66 18.70
CA LEU A 409 3.24 -13.34 19.94
C LEU A 409 4.66 -12.99 20.39
N ALA A 410 5.58 -12.76 19.44
CA ALA A 410 6.94 -12.31 19.74
C ALA A 410 7.01 -10.83 20.12
N ASP A 411 5.91 -10.07 20.00
CA ASP A 411 5.85 -8.60 20.14
C ASP A 411 6.93 -7.89 19.29
N ALA A 412 7.28 -8.51 18.16
CA ALA A 412 8.38 -8.09 17.32
C ALA A 412 7.94 -6.98 16.35
N SER A 413 7.69 -5.78 16.90
CA SER A 413 7.29 -4.54 16.20
C SER A 413 6.02 -4.64 15.35
N ASP A 414 5.67 -3.60 14.59
CA ASP A 414 4.47 -3.55 13.72
C ASP A 414 4.52 -4.48 12.48
N GLN A 415 5.45 -5.44 12.44
CA GLN A 415 5.63 -6.35 11.29
C GLN A 415 4.38 -7.20 11.00
N TYR A 416 3.59 -7.54 12.03
CA TYR A 416 2.38 -8.33 11.87
C TYR A 416 1.37 -7.65 10.93
N PHE A 417 1.27 -6.31 10.91
CA PHE A 417 0.38 -5.59 9.98
C PHE A 417 0.77 -5.73 8.50
N ARG A 418 2.03 -6.05 8.19
CA ARG A 418 2.48 -6.36 6.82
C ARG A 418 1.92 -7.68 6.33
N TYR A 419 1.90 -8.69 7.20
CA TYR A 419 1.31 -10.01 6.91
C TYR A 419 -0.21 -9.94 6.84
N PHE A 420 -0.83 -9.12 7.70
CA PHE A 420 -2.26 -8.82 7.59
C PHE A 420 -2.59 -8.24 6.21
N GLY A 421 -1.82 -7.26 5.72
CA GLY A 421 -2.00 -6.70 4.37
C GLY A 421 -1.91 -7.75 3.26
N PHE A 422 -0.95 -8.69 3.36
CA PHE A 422 -0.85 -9.81 2.42
C PHE A 422 -2.11 -10.69 2.43
N VAL A 423 -2.59 -11.08 3.61
CA VAL A 423 -3.84 -11.84 3.76
C VAL A 423 -5.02 -11.06 3.20
N MET A 424 -5.07 -9.75 3.43
CA MET A 424 -6.14 -8.90 2.91
C MET A 424 -6.18 -8.82 1.39
N ALA A 425 -5.06 -8.98 0.68
CA ALA A 425 -5.06 -9.11 -0.77
C ALA A 425 -5.81 -10.38 -1.23
N LEU A 426 -5.62 -11.50 -0.53
CA LEU A 426 -6.35 -12.75 -0.78
C LEU A 426 -7.82 -12.64 -0.38
N VAL A 427 -8.10 -12.05 0.77
CA VAL A 427 -9.45 -11.79 1.29
C VAL A 427 -10.23 -10.86 0.36
N THR A 428 -9.59 -9.89 -0.28
CA THR A 428 -10.23 -9.03 -1.30
C THR A 428 -10.79 -9.88 -2.43
N ILE A 429 -10.02 -10.83 -2.95
CA ILE A 429 -10.45 -11.74 -4.02
C ILE A 429 -11.54 -12.70 -3.51
N LEU A 430 -11.34 -13.34 -2.35
CA LEU A 430 -12.31 -14.29 -1.78
C LEU A 430 -13.64 -13.62 -1.41
N GLY A 431 -13.60 -12.45 -0.79
CA GLY A 431 -14.79 -11.66 -0.47
C GLY A 431 -15.53 -11.20 -1.72
N ALA A 432 -14.82 -10.76 -2.76
CA ALA A 432 -15.42 -10.44 -4.06
C ALA A 432 -16.13 -11.65 -4.70
N VAL A 433 -15.52 -12.85 -4.62
CA VAL A 433 -16.13 -14.10 -5.06
C VAL A 433 -17.39 -14.41 -4.23
N ALA A 434 -17.34 -14.24 -2.91
CA ALA A 434 -18.48 -14.46 -2.02
C ALA A 434 -19.66 -13.53 -2.35
N VAL A 435 -19.39 -12.24 -2.59
CA VAL A 435 -20.39 -11.24 -2.99
C VAL A 435 -20.97 -11.60 -4.36
N THR A 436 -20.12 -11.97 -5.32
CA THR A 436 -20.53 -12.38 -6.67
C THR A 436 -21.49 -13.58 -6.65
N ILE A 437 -21.14 -14.63 -5.91
CA ILE A 437 -21.98 -15.83 -5.77
C ILE A 437 -23.32 -15.50 -5.08
N SER A 438 -23.28 -14.60 -4.09
CA SER A 438 -24.48 -14.15 -3.38
C SER A 438 -25.44 -13.41 -4.31
N ILE A 439 -24.93 -12.47 -5.13
CA ILE A 439 -25.72 -11.73 -6.13
C ILE A 439 -26.43 -12.67 -7.08
N ASP A 440 -25.71 -13.64 -7.65
CA ASP A 440 -26.32 -14.60 -8.57
C ASP A 440 -27.42 -15.40 -7.88
N ARG A 441 -27.18 -15.85 -6.64
CA ARG A 441 -28.14 -16.66 -5.87
C ARG A 441 -29.45 -15.91 -5.62
N PHE A 442 -29.37 -14.66 -5.19
CA PHE A 442 -30.56 -13.84 -4.95
C PHE A 442 -31.19 -13.34 -6.26
N GLY A 443 -30.39 -13.17 -7.30
CA GLY A 443 -30.87 -12.75 -8.59
C GLY A 443 -31.87 -13.72 -9.23
N ASP A 444 -31.70 -15.02 -9.00
CA ASP A 444 -32.64 -16.03 -9.52
C ASP A 444 -34.03 -15.97 -8.85
N LEU A 445 -34.16 -15.21 -7.75
CA LEU A 445 -35.44 -14.93 -7.08
C LEU A 445 -36.16 -13.70 -7.67
N GLY A 446 -35.70 -13.15 -8.79
CA GLY A 446 -36.35 -12.04 -9.51
C GLY A 446 -35.96 -10.63 -9.07
N ALA A 447 -35.06 -10.48 -8.09
CA ALA A 447 -34.66 -9.19 -7.51
C ALA A 447 -33.44 -8.51 -8.17
N LYS A 448 -32.96 -9.00 -9.35
CA LYS A 448 -31.67 -8.58 -9.96
C LYS A 448 -31.48 -7.05 -10.08
N PRO A 449 -32.44 -6.25 -10.60
CA PRO A 449 -32.20 -4.82 -10.81
C PRO A 449 -32.11 -4.02 -9.50
N VAL A 450 -32.99 -4.33 -8.54
CA VAL A 450 -33.01 -3.66 -7.22
C VAL A 450 -31.77 -4.01 -6.43
N LEU A 451 -31.38 -5.30 -6.40
CA LEU A 451 -30.18 -5.77 -5.73
C LEU A 451 -28.91 -5.16 -6.33
N SER A 452 -28.82 -5.08 -7.66
CA SER A 452 -27.65 -4.49 -8.33
C SER A 452 -27.52 -2.99 -8.06
N THR A 453 -28.64 -2.26 -8.01
CA THR A 453 -28.65 -0.82 -7.68
C THR A 453 -28.27 -0.59 -6.22
N GLY A 454 -28.88 -1.34 -5.29
CA GLY A 454 -28.57 -1.27 -3.86
C GLY A 454 -27.11 -1.60 -3.55
N LEU A 455 -26.57 -2.65 -4.20
CA LEU A 455 -25.16 -3.00 -4.06
C LEU A 455 -24.24 -1.94 -4.66
N GLY A 456 -24.59 -1.35 -5.80
CA GLY A 456 -23.85 -0.22 -6.35
C GLY A 456 -23.74 0.94 -5.35
N LEU A 457 -24.84 1.30 -4.68
CA LEU A 457 -24.85 2.33 -3.65
C LEU A 457 -24.01 1.94 -2.41
N ILE A 458 -24.11 0.68 -1.96
CA ILE A 458 -23.29 0.16 -0.86
C ILE A 458 -21.80 0.22 -1.21
N PHE A 459 -21.42 -0.15 -2.43
CA PHE A 459 -20.03 -0.07 -2.88
C PHE A 459 -19.55 1.37 -2.97
N VAL A 460 -20.37 2.30 -3.45
CA VAL A 460 -20.04 3.74 -3.42
C VAL A 460 -19.81 4.20 -1.99
N LEU A 461 -20.67 3.82 -1.05
CA LEU A 461 -20.49 4.15 0.37
C LEU A 461 -19.18 3.56 0.92
N PHE A 462 -18.88 2.30 0.61
CA PHE A 462 -17.64 1.66 1.01
C PHE A 462 -16.41 2.34 0.43
N LEU A 463 -16.47 2.75 -0.84
CA LEU A 463 -15.40 3.51 -1.47
C LEU A 463 -15.18 4.85 -0.78
N VAL A 464 -16.24 5.58 -0.45
CA VAL A 464 -16.11 6.84 0.31
C VAL A 464 -15.43 6.58 1.65
N MET A 465 -15.89 5.59 2.42
CA MET A 465 -15.32 5.25 3.72
C MET A 465 -13.85 4.79 3.65
N GLN A 466 -13.45 4.07 2.60
CA GLN A 466 -12.04 3.67 2.42
C GLN A 466 -11.17 4.83 1.93
N LEU A 467 -11.68 5.66 1.04
CA LEU A 467 -10.89 6.72 0.42
C LEU A 467 -10.57 7.85 1.40
N ILE A 468 -11.38 8.09 2.45
CA ILE A 468 -11.07 9.10 3.47
C ILE A 468 -9.93 8.71 4.42
N SER A 469 -9.57 7.42 4.46
CA SER A 469 -8.48 6.89 5.29
C SER A 469 -7.35 6.31 4.46
N PHE A 470 -7.40 6.44 3.12
CA PHE A 470 -6.41 5.86 2.21
C PHE A 470 -5.03 6.49 2.38
N HIS A 471 -4.94 7.82 2.22
CA HIS A 471 -3.77 8.61 2.59
C HIS A 471 -3.86 9.04 4.07
N PRO A 472 -2.73 9.03 4.82
CA PRO A 472 -2.67 9.56 6.17
C PRO A 472 -3.19 10.99 6.28
N SER A 473 -3.96 11.25 7.34
CA SER A 473 -4.55 12.55 7.63
C SER A 473 -5.02 12.64 9.08
N PRO A 474 -5.36 13.85 9.58
CA PRO A 474 -5.90 14.04 10.92
C PRO A 474 -7.11 13.15 11.25
N TYR A 475 -7.86 12.69 10.23
CA TYR A 475 -8.97 11.75 10.42
C TYR A 475 -8.55 10.45 11.13
N ILE A 476 -7.31 9.98 10.93
CA ILE A 476 -6.75 8.80 11.60
C ILE A 476 -5.60 9.16 12.55
N TYR A 477 -5.58 10.39 13.07
CA TYR A 477 -4.55 10.90 13.98
C TYR A 477 -3.12 10.77 13.42
N GLN A 478 -2.96 10.99 12.11
CA GLN A 478 -1.66 10.99 11.46
C GLN A 478 -1.48 12.27 10.63
N PRO A 479 -0.26 12.85 10.57
CA PRO A 479 0.02 13.92 9.64
C PRO A 479 -0.05 13.43 8.18
N SER A 480 -0.18 14.36 7.24
CA SER A 480 0.06 14.07 5.83
C SER A 480 1.49 13.60 5.61
N ASN A 481 1.69 12.70 4.65
CA ASN A 481 3.02 12.26 4.23
C ASN A 481 3.66 13.19 3.18
N GLN A 482 3.11 14.37 2.95
CA GLN A 482 3.69 15.34 2.02
C GLN A 482 5.05 15.83 2.50
N ILE A 483 5.97 15.97 1.56
CA ILE A 483 7.19 16.78 1.71
C ILE A 483 7.06 17.94 0.71
N SER A 484 7.23 19.17 1.19
CA SER A 484 7.22 20.36 0.35
C SER A 484 8.61 20.65 -0.24
N ASP A 485 8.66 21.46 -1.29
CA ASP A 485 9.93 21.93 -1.87
C ASP A 485 10.71 22.77 -0.85
N GLY A 486 10.03 23.61 -0.06
CA GLY A 486 10.63 24.42 0.99
C GLY A 486 11.28 23.57 2.09
N GLN A 487 10.60 22.52 2.55
CA GLN A 487 11.17 21.60 3.52
C GLN A 487 12.41 20.86 2.98
N MET A 488 12.33 20.29 1.76
CA MET A 488 13.46 19.57 1.19
C MET A 488 14.65 20.49 0.95
N SER A 489 14.45 21.62 0.26
CA SER A 489 15.52 22.58 -0.03
C SER A 489 16.14 23.19 1.24
N GLY A 490 15.36 23.32 2.31
CA GLY A 490 15.85 23.73 3.62
C GLY A 490 16.87 22.76 4.19
N TYR A 491 16.56 21.46 4.18
CA TYR A 491 17.52 20.42 4.57
C TYR A 491 18.73 20.35 3.63
N GLU A 492 18.54 20.46 2.31
CA GLU A 492 19.66 20.43 1.35
C GLU A 492 20.64 21.57 1.61
N THR A 493 20.14 22.80 1.79
CA THR A 493 20.96 23.98 2.14
C THR A 493 21.65 23.80 3.49
N ALA A 494 20.91 23.33 4.50
CA ALA A 494 21.47 23.08 5.83
C ALA A 494 22.60 22.05 5.79
N PHE A 495 22.52 21.06 4.90
CA PHE A 495 23.56 20.06 4.75
C PHE A 495 24.78 20.53 3.97
N ASP A 496 24.58 21.44 3.02
CA ASP A 496 25.67 22.03 2.22
C ASP A 496 26.51 23.03 3.02
N ASP A 497 25.87 23.81 3.88
CA ASP A 497 26.51 24.92 4.60
C ASP A 497 26.86 24.59 6.07
N ARG A 498 26.63 23.35 6.52
CA ARG A 498 26.92 22.95 7.91
C ARG A 498 28.41 22.94 8.23
N GLU A 499 28.72 23.21 9.50
CA GLU A 499 29.99 22.80 10.09
C GLU A 499 30.03 21.26 10.24
N GLU A 500 31.11 20.62 9.78
CA GLU A 500 31.17 19.15 9.66
C GLU A 500 31.02 18.41 11.00
N ASP A 501 31.59 18.98 12.07
CA ASP A 501 31.67 18.40 13.42
C ASP A 501 30.45 18.76 14.30
N VAL A 502 29.58 19.67 13.85
CA VAL A 502 28.38 20.07 14.61
C VAL A 502 27.27 19.05 14.37
N GLN A 503 26.72 18.50 15.44
CA GLN A 503 25.66 17.51 15.37
C GLN A 503 24.30 18.12 15.04
N PHE A 504 23.41 17.31 14.48
CA PHE A 504 22.02 17.66 14.28
C PHE A 504 21.13 16.94 15.29
N ALA A 505 20.04 17.56 15.74
CA ALA A 505 19.00 16.91 16.52
C ALA A 505 17.62 17.35 16.05
N GLY A 506 16.70 16.42 15.82
CA GLY A 506 15.39 16.71 15.24
C GLY A 506 14.22 16.50 16.19
N ILE A 507 13.09 17.14 15.88
CA ILE A 507 11.81 16.94 16.58
C ILE A 507 11.24 15.57 16.18
N ARG A 508 10.93 14.70 17.16
CA ARG A 508 10.52 13.27 17.00
C ARG A 508 11.56 12.33 16.39
N SER A 509 12.40 12.81 15.48
CA SER A 509 13.40 12.02 14.78
C SER A 509 14.50 12.92 14.23
N GLY A 510 15.75 12.48 14.32
CA GLY A 510 16.88 13.15 13.67
C GLY A 510 16.78 13.18 12.13
N PRO A 511 17.66 13.94 11.45
CA PRO A 511 17.56 14.24 10.02
C PRO A 511 17.92 13.08 9.09
N ARG A 512 18.21 11.88 9.62
CA ARG A 512 18.71 10.71 8.86
C ARG A 512 17.98 10.46 7.54
N ARG A 513 16.66 10.61 7.49
CA ARG A 513 15.91 10.32 6.25
C ARG A 513 16.21 11.31 5.15
N TYR A 514 16.38 12.59 5.49
CA TYR A 514 16.82 13.63 4.56
C TYR A 514 18.28 13.43 4.17
N VAL A 515 19.15 13.06 5.13
CA VAL A 515 20.55 12.68 4.86
C VAL A 515 20.63 11.51 3.87
N ASP A 516 19.83 10.47 4.07
CA ASP A 516 19.78 9.30 3.17
C ASP A 516 19.36 9.71 1.75
N ALA A 517 18.40 10.62 1.61
CA ALA A 517 17.92 11.11 0.32
C ALA A 517 18.94 12.03 -0.38
N TYR A 518 19.67 12.85 0.39
CA TYR A 518 20.62 13.83 -0.14
C TYR A 518 21.97 13.19 -0.50
N TYR A 519 22.64 12.57 0.49
CA TYR A 519 23.98 11.98 0.32
C TYR A 519 23.95 10.55 -0.22
N GLY A 520 22.79 9.88 -0.17
CA GLY A 520 22.67 8.46 -0.45
C GLY A 520 22.90 7.62 0.81
N THR A 521 22.05 6.60 1.01
CA THR A 521 21.91 5.84 2.27
C THR A 521 23.16 5.12 2.77
N ASN A 522 24.09 4.76 1.88
CA ASN A 522 25.32 4.04 2.24
C ASN A 522 26.58 4.83 1.81
N SER A 523 26.46 6.15 1.67
CA SER A 523 27.64 6.99 1.46
C SER A 523 28.43 7.11 2.77
N PRO A 524 29.76 7.29 2.72
CA PRO A 524 30.55 7.53 3.91
C PRO A 524 29.99 8.69 4.75
N THR A 525 29.58 9.78 4.09
CA THR A 525 28.99 10.95 4.74
C THR A 525 27.68 10.62 5.47
N ALA A 526 26.78 9.84 4.86
CA ALA A 526 25.52 9.46 5.51
C ALA A 526 25.74 8.53 6.70
N GLU A 527 26.72 7.62 6.63
CA GLU A 527 27.00 6.67 7.72
C GLU A 527 27.58 7.35 8.96
N THR A 528 28.38 8.40 8.78
CA THR A 528 29.03 9.13 9.87
C THR A 528 28.40 10.49 10.18
N PHE A 529 27.22 10.79 9.62
CA PHE A 529 26.57 12.09 9.80
C PHE A 529 26.26 12.36 11.30
N PRO A 530 26.87 13.38 11.92
CA PRO A 530 26.73 13.66 13.35
C PRO A 530 25.27 13.93 13.75
N GLY A 531 24.80 13.23 14.78
CA GLY A 531 23.44 13.38 15.28
C GLY A 531 22.33 12.95 14.29
N SER A 532 22.63 12.19 13.23
CA SER A 532 21.61 11.81 12.23
C SER A 532 20.34 11.16 12.81
N ARG A 533 20.43 10.50 13.97
CA ARG A 533 19.30 9.88 14.68
C ARG A 533 18.91 10.60 15.96
N GLU A 534 19.60 11.68 16.32
CA GLU A 534 19.41 12.36 17.58
C GLU A 534 18.04 13.03 17.61
N VAL A 535 17.36 12.89 18.75
CA VAL A 535 16.01 13.41 18.96
C VAL A 535 16.08 14.37 20.11
N ILE A 536 15.49 15.55 19.92
CA ILE A 536 15.42 16.53 20.99
C ILE A 536 14.50 16.01 22.09
N PRO A 537 15.00 15.89 23.34
CA PRO A 537 14.18 15.51 24.48
C PRO A 537 12.96 16.42 24.67
N GLU A 538 11.82 15.82 25.05
CA GLU A 538 10.53 16.50 25.11
C GLU A 538 10.46 17.55 26.24
N GLU A 539 11.01 17.24 27.43
CA GLU A 539 11.01 18.16 28.58
C GLU A 539 11.91 19.36 28.30
N GLU A 540 13.12 19.12 27.83
CA GLU A 540 14.12 20.13 27.57
C GLU A 540 13.70 21.06 26.43
N PHE A 541 13.06 20.56 25.37
CA PHE A 541 12.52 21.43 24.32
C PHE A 541 11.47 22.41 24.84
N ASN A 542 10.64 21.99 25.81
CA ASN A 542 9.54 22.81 26.32
C ASN A 542 10.02 23.83 27.38
N ASP A 543 11.04 23.48 28.16
CA ASP A 543 11.44 24.25 29.35
C ASP A 543 12.84 24.88 29.26
N ASN A 544 13.85 24.15 28.75
CA ASN A 544 15.25 24.59 28.77
C ASN A 544 16.09 23.93 27.66
N LEU A 545 15.89 24.39 26.42
CA LEU A 545 16.51 23.78 25.25
C LEU A 545 18.05 23.88 25.24
N ALA A 546 18.60 25.00 25.72
CA ALA A 546 20.04 25.21 25.75
C ALA A 546 20.75 24.25 26.71
N GLY A 547 20.10 23.88 27.82
CA GLY A 547 20.60 22.87 28.76
C GLY A 547 20.52 21.42 28.26
N ALA A 548 19.93 21.17 27.08
CA ALA A 548 19.81 19.82 26.52
C ALA A 548 21.13 19.30 25.95
N TYR A 549 22.08 20.18 25.61
CA TYR A 549 23.29 19.83 24.90
C TYR A 549 24.52 20.52 25.52
N ASP A 550 25.60 19.74 25.70
CA ASP A 550 26.90 20.24 26.13
C ASP A 550 27.77 20.77 24.96
N GLU A 551 27.32 20.53 23.72
CA GLU A 551 28.03 20.90 22.49
C GLU A 551 27.07 21.58 21.52
N ARG A 552 27.63 22.44 20.64
CA ARG A 552 26.88 23.11 19.58
C ARG A 552 26.06 22.09 18.77
N THR A 553 24.77 22.39 18.58
CA THR A 553 23.83 21.46 17.95
C THR A 553 22.89 22.19 17.01
N TYR A 554 22.80 21.71 15.77
CA TYR A 554 21.81 22.18 14.81
C TYR A 554 20.45 21.53 15.05
N MET A 555 19.42 22.35 15.15
CA MET A 555 18.03 21.92 15.23
C MET A 555 17.26 22.36 13.98
N PRO A 556 17.02 21.46 13.01
CA PRO A 556 16.09 21.71 11.93
C PRO A 556 14.65 21.68 12.43
N VAL A 557 13.89 22.72 12.11
CA VAL A 557 12.46 22.85 12.40
C VAL A 557 11.73 23.13 11.09
N ALA A 558 10.88 22.20 10.64
CA ALA A 558 10.00 22.43 9.49
C ALA A 558 8.61 22.88 9.94
N SER A 559 7.87 23.60 9.09
CA SER A 559 6.45 23.92 9.35
C SER A 559 5.62 22.65 9.59
N ALA A 560 6.02 21.53 8.97
CA ALA A 560 5.41 20.23 9.19
C ALA A 560 5.54 19.72 10.64
N ASP A 561 6.60 20.10 11.36
CA ASP A 561 6.79 19.72 12.76
C ASP A 561 5.86 20.52 13.66
N TYR A 562 5.77 21.85 13.46
CA TYR A 562 4.84 22.70 14.21
C TYR A 562 3.37 22.27 14.00
N ASP A 563 2.95 22.14 12.75
CA ASP A 563 1.58 21.71 12.40
C ASP A 563 1.25 20.34 13.00
N ARG A 564 2.22 19.42 13.01
CA ARG A 564 2.05 18.08 13.56
C ARG A 564 1.95 18.10 15.09
N GLU A 565 2.89 18.74 15.78
CA GLU A 565 2.97 18.68 17.25
C GLU A 565 1.91 19.57 17.92
N VAL A 566 1.78 20.82 17.48
CA VAL A 566 0.82 21.78 18.04
C VAL A 566 -0.56 21.57 17.40
N GLY A 567 -0.63 21.56 16.07
CA GLY A 567 -1.91 21.52 15.35
C GLY A 567 -2.66 20.19 15.46
N LEU A 568 -1.99 19.06 15.16
CA LEU A 568 -2.61 17.73 15.18
C LEU A 568 -2.53 17.04 16.55
N PHE A 569 -1.35 17.06 17.17
CA PHE A 569 -1.11 16.36 18.43
C PHE A 569 -1.38 17.23 19.67
N GLN A 570 -1.86 18.46 19.50
CA GLN A 570 -2.32 19.31 20.61
C GLN A 570 -1.31 19.38 21.75
N GLU A 571 -0.04 19.61 21.39
CA GLU A 571 1.05 19.82 22.34
C GLU A 571 1.34 18.59 23.23
N LEU A 572 0.98 17.39 22.77
CA LEU A 572 1.17 16.14 23.54
C LEU A 572 2.61 15.91 24.01
N ARG A 573 3.60 16.47 23.31
CA ARG A 573 5.03 16.25 23.58
C ARG A 573 5.86 17.52 23.43
N TYR A 574 5.68 18.21 22.31
CA TYR A 574 6.35 19.48 22.04
C TYR A 574 5.29 20.58 22.07
N SER A 575 5.45 21.54 22.97
CA SER A 575 4.48 22.59 23.26
C SER A 575 4.59 23.77 22.30
N GLU A 576 3.51 24.53 22.15
CA GLU A 576 3.53 25.78 21.38
C GLU A 576 4.52 26.78 22.01
N GLU A 577 4.59 26.80 23.33
CA GLU A 577 5.55 27.63 24.08
C GLU A 577 7.01 27.27 23.76
N GLY A 578 7.36 25.98 23.67
CA GLY A 578 8.71 25.56 23.29
C GLY A 578 9.11 26.04 21.90
N PHE A 579 8.19 26.02 20.93
CA PHE A 579 8.43 26.60 19.61
C PHE A 579 8.60 28.13 19.65
N GLN A 580 7.83 28.84 20.48
CA GLN A 580 7.93 30.29 20.62
C GLN A 580 9.23 30.73 21.31
N GLN A 581 9.76 29.91 22.23
CA GLN A 581 11.03 30.19 22.92
C GLN A 581 12.24 30.18 21.97
N LEU A 582 12.16 29.50 20.82
CA LEU A 582 13.24 29.46 19.83
C LEU A 582 13.60 30.84 19.27
N GLU A 583 12.65 31.78 19.24
CA GLU A 583 12.89 33.14 18.79
C GLU A 583 13.26 34.10 19.94
N GLN A 584 13.18 33.65 21.19
CA GLN A 584 13.35 34.48 22.39
C GLN A 584 14.60 34.11 23.19
N ASN A 585 15.13 32.90 23.04
CA ASN A 585 16.29 32.42 23.76
C ASN A 585 17.59 32.96 23.14
N THR A 586 18.42 33.63 23.94
CA THR A 586 19.72 34.17 23.51
C THR A 586 20.76 33.11 23.18
N GLU A 587 20.58 31.88 23.66
CA GLU A 587 21.49 30.73 23.42
C GLU A 587 21.08 29.92 22.18
N VAL A 588 20.05 30.38 21.45
CA VAL A 588 19.50 29.71 20.27
C VAL A 588 19.42 30.69 19.09
N ASP A 589 20.34 30.54 18.15
CA ASP A 589 20.45 31.42 16.99
C ASP A 589 19.77 30.81 15.76
N ARG A 590 18.84 31.53 15.13
CA ARG A 590 18.32 31.13 13.81
C ARG A 590 19.33 31.44 12.72
N VAL A 591 20.01 30.41 12.22
CA VAL A 591 21.09 30.54 11.22
C VAL A 591 20.61 30.38 9.77
N GLN A 592 19.43 29.78 9.57
CA GLN A 592 18.83 29.63 8.24
C GLN A 592 17.30 29.71 8.34
N SER A 593 16.66 30.33 7.34
CA SER A 593 15.21 30.25 7.16
C SER A 593 14.85 30.40 5.68
N ASN A 594 13.88 29.61 5.20
CA ASN A 594 13.28 29.78 3.88
C ASN A 594 11.74 29.91 3.94
N GLY A 595 11.19 30.13 5.13
CA GLY A 595 9.75 30.27 5.38
C GLY A 595 9.00 28.97 5.67
N GLU A 596 9.47 27.81 5.18
CA GLU A 596 8.90 26.49 5.51
C GLU A 596 9.83 25.60 6.34
N PHE A 597 11.09 26.01 6.42
CA PHE A 597 12.15 25.35 7.16
C PHE A 597 13.02 26.42 7.80
N GLU A 598 13.39 26.15 9.04
CA GLU A 598 14.30 26.97 9.84
C GLU A 598 15.36 26.06 10.45
N LEU A 599 16.60 26.54 10.44
CA LEU A 599 17.71 25.90 11.13
C LEU A 599 18.11 26.78 12.30
N TYR A 600 18.04 26.22 13.49
CA TYR A 600 18.53 26.84 14.70
C TYR A 600 19.88 26.22 15.09
N LEU A 601 20.78 27.04 15.61
CA LEU A 601 22.02 26.62 16.23
C LEU A 601 21.86 26.85 17.74
N ILE A 602 21.90 25.76 18.50
CA ILE A 602 21.95 25.80 19.96
C ILE A 602 23.42 25.91 20.33
N ASP A 603 23.81 26.99 21.00
CA ASP A 603 25.19 27.22 21.44
C ASP A 603 25.22 27.47 22.96
N PRO A 604 25.49 26.42 23.77
CA PRO A 604 25.45 26.52 25.24
C PRO A 604 26.55 27.42 25.82
N ASP A 605 27.59 27.74 25.04
CA ASP A 605 28.69 28.62 25.46
C ASP A 605 28.45 30.09 25.07
N ASN A 606 27.39 30.37 24.30
CA ASN A 606 27.09 31.73 23.83
C ASN A 606 26.37 32.55 24.92
N THR A 607 27.15 33.18 25.80
CA THR A 607 26.61 34.06 26.87
C THR A 607 26.42 35.52 26.46
N ASP A 608 26.74 35.89 25.22
CA ASP A 608 26.74 37.28 24.75
C ASP A 608 25.54 37.55 23.82
N GLY A 609 24.38 37.85 24.42
CA GLY A 609 23.18 38.37 23.74
C GLY A 609 23.24 39.85 23.38
#